data_AF-A0A2G4I765-F1
#
_entry.id   AF-A0A2G4I765-F1
#
_cell.length_a   1.000
_cell.length_b   1.000
_cell.length_c   1.000
_cell.angle_alpha   90.00
_cell.angle_beta   90.00
_cell.angle_gamma   90.00
#
_symmetry.space_group_name_H-M   'P 1'
#
loop_
_entity.id
_entity.type
_entity.pdbx_description
1 polymer ?
#
loop_
_entity_poly.entity_id
_entity_poly.type
_entity_poly.pdbx_seq_one_letter_code
_entity_poly.pdbx_strand_id
1 'polypeptide(L)'
;MPSDFDQSEFVDSDVLTTSRPALRATTMSESTSANRPPSREELDHRVSDAQQQLAELKRKQDELERERAGLEEARRRRVELQTGREEMLHHLARGLVLLEESELKSRRDAEQMAKSLTGLRESLAKVQAVNEDSWGGETYNVELTRALTAIENARMEWNGARLKWPVLDGALSTALGSTAPAGPAKIQGHFLGAQSFGELCRLGFALTWPVAVAVLLGAALMVLLRR
;
A
#
# COMPACT_ATOMS: atom_id res chain seq x y z
N MET A 1 -16.97 16.16 19.17
CA MET A 1 -17.01 16.78 20.51
C MET A 1 -15.83 16.23 21.28
N PRO A 2 -14.73 16.98 21.45
CA PRO A 2 -13.64 16.55 22.31
C PRO A 2 -14.08 16.75 23.76
N SER A 3 -13.94 15.72 24.58
CA SER A 3 -14.11 15.83 26.03
C SER A 3 -12.86 16.51 26.59
N ASP A 4 -13.02 17.71 27.14
CA ASP A 4 -12.01 18.38 27.94
C ASP A 4 -11.60 17.46 29.11
N PHE A 5 -10.33 17.07 29.15
CA PHE A 5 -9.77 16.35 30.27
C PHE A 5 -9.67 17.31 31.47
N ASP A 6 -10.36 16.95 32.55
CA ASP A 6 -10.38 17.68 33.81
C ASP A 6 -9.00 17.58 34.50
N GLN A 7 -8.30 18.71 34.60
CA GLN A 7 -6.98 18.80 35.22
C GLN A 7 -7.04 18.77 36.76
N SER A 8 -8.21 18.58 37.36
CA SER A 8 -8.40 18.61 38.82
C SER A 8 -8.59 17.23 39.49
N GLU A 9 -8.55 16.12 38.75
CA GLU A 9 -8.74 14.76 39.30
C GLU A 9 -7.48 14.15 39.94
N PHE A 10 -6.31 14.80 39.82
CA PHE A 10 -5.09 14.39 40.53
C PHE A 10 -5.03 15.00 41.93
N VAL A 11 -5.96 14.60 42.79
CA VAL A 11 -5.81 14.76 44.24
C VAL A 11 -5.56 13.39 44.82
N ASP A 12 -4.30 13.08 45.14
CA ASP A 12 -3.90 11.90 45.91
C ASP A 12 -4.61 11.92 47.28
N SER A 13 -5.80 11.33 47.35
CA SER A 13 -6.57 11.19 48.59
C SER A 13 -5.96 10.17 49.56
N ASP A 14 -4.89 9.49 49.17
CA ASP A 14 -4.30 8.37 49.93
C ASP A 14 -3.13 8.79 50.84
N VAL A 15 -2.71 10.06 50.83
CA VAL A 15 -1.58 10.54 51.66
C VAL A 15 -1.99 10.92 53.10
N LEU A 16 -3.30 10.97 53.41
CA LEU A 16 -3.78 11.45 54.73
C LEU A 16 -4.14 10.35 55.74
N THR A 17 -3.92 9.07 55.45
CA THR A 17 -4.20 7.97 56.40
C THR A 17 -2.97 7.16 56.78
N THR A 18 -1.88 7.83 57.15
CA THR A 18 -0.93 7.22 58.11
C THR A 18 -1.22 7.76 59.50
N SER A 19 -1.91 6.93 60.27
CA SER A 19 -2.17 7.11 61.70
C SER A 19 -0.86 7.42 62.43
N ARG A 20 -0.79 8.63 62.97
CA ARG A 20 0.30 9.10 63.84
C ARG A 20 0.28 8.24 65.10
N PRO A 21 1.30 7.40 65.38
CA PRO A 21 1.30 6.63 66.60
C PRO A 21 1.41 7.60 67.77
N ALA A 22 0.44 7.52 68.68
CA ALA A 22 0.48 8.23 69.94
C ALA A 22 1.78 7.89 70.67
N LEU A 23 2.52 8.94 71.05
CA LEU A 23 3.65 8.88 71.95
C LEU A 23 3.17 8.31 73.30
N ARG A 24 3.22 6.99 73.44
CA ARG A 24 3.08 6.32 74.73
C ARG A 24 4.40 6.49 75.46
N ALA A 25 4.41 7.42 76.42
CA ALA A 25 5.46 7.56 77.41
C ALA A 25 5.58 6.23 78.16
N THR A 26 6.49 5.37 77.68
CA THR A 26 6.92 4.17 78.38
C THR A 26 8.11 4.60 79.21
N THR A 27 7.92 4.65 80.53
CA THR A 27 9.00 4.72 81.51
C THR A 27 9.86 3.47 81.35
N MET A 28 10.83 3.55 80.45
CA MET A 28 11.90 2.57 80.33
C MET A 28 12.84 2.78 81.50
N SER A 29 12.74 1.85 82.44
CA SER A 29 13.71 1.62 83.50
C SER A 29 15.09 1.44 82.85
N GLU A 30 15.95 2.42 83.08
CA GLU A 30 17.41 2.33 83.20
C GLU A 30 18.05 0.99 82.76
N SER A 31 18.19 0.81 81.44
CA SER A 31 19.25 -0.03 80.89
C SER A 31 20.46 0.88 80.62
N THR A 32 21.40 0.92 81.56
CA THR A 32 22.68 1.66 81.51
C THR A 32 23.67 1.10 80.47
N SER A 33 23.20 0.61 79.33
CA SER A 33 24.02 0.14 78.20
C SER A 33 24.09 1.12 77.03
N ALA A 34 23.27 2.18 77.01
CA ALA A 34 23.14 3.10 75.87
C ALA A 34 24.31 4.05 75.62
N ASN A 35 25.30 4.11 76.52
CA ASN A 35 26.51 4.95 76.36
C ASN A 35 27.80 4.11 76.25
N ARG A 36 27.67 2.79 76.08
CA ARG A 36 28.80 1.92 75.78
C ARG A 36 29.05 1.98 74.27
N PRO A 37 30.29 2.26 73.81
CA PRO A 37 30.59 2.15 72.39
C PRO A 37 30.21 0.75 71.92
N PRO A 38 29.49 0.61 70.79
CA PRO A 38 29.03 -0.68 70.32
C PRO A 38 30.22 -1.63 70.22
N SER A 39 30.01 -2.86 70.69
CA SER A 39 31.06 -3.86 70.59
C SER A 39 31.34 -4.15 69.12
N ARG A 40 32.58 -4.53 68.80
CA ARG A 40 33.00 -4.81 67.42
C ARG A 40 32.09 -5.84 66.75
N GLU A 41 31.67 -6.86 67.50
CA GLU A 41 30.77 -7.92 67.05
C GLU A 41 29.36 -7.40 66.71
N GLU A 42 28.79 -6.50 67.51
CA GLU A 42 27.49 -5.86 67.21
C GLU A 42 27.55 -4.97 65.97
N LEU A 43 28.68 -4.29 65.73
CA LEU A 43 28.90 -3.52 64.51
C LEU A 43 28.99 -4.45 63.30
N ASP A 44 29.73 -5.54 63.41
CA ASP A 44 29.89 -6.52 62.33
C ASP A 44 28.52 -7.14 61.96
N HIS A 45 27.68 -7.45 62.95
CA HIS A 45 26.30 -7.91 62.71
C HIS A 45 25.43 -6.85 62.01
N ARG A 46 25.49 -5.59 62.44
CA ARG A 46 24.75 -4.50 61.77
C ARG A 46 25.22 -4.27 60.34
N VAL A 47 26.53 -4.41 60.09
CA VAL A 47 27.10 -4.32 58.74
C VAL A 47 26.64 -5.49 57.88
N SER A 48 26.61 -6.72 58.39
CA SER A 48 26.11 -7.87 57.64
C SER A 48 24.62 -7.73 57.31
N ASP A 49 23.79 -7.29 58.27
CA ASP A 49 22.36 -7.07 58.06
C ASP A 49 22.12 -5.99 57.01
N ALA A 50 22.85 -4.87 57.08
CA ALA A 50 22.77 -3.80 56.10
C ALA A 50 23.22 -4.26 54.70
N GLN A 51 24.27 -5.08 54.59
CA GLN A 51 24.70 -5.67 53.32
C GLN A 51 23.64 -6.61 52.73
N GLN A 52 22.98 -7.39 53.57
CA GLN A 52 21.93 -8.31 53.16
C GLN A 52 20.68 -7.56 52.68
N GLN A 53 20.25 -6.52 53.41
CA GLN A 53 19.17 -5.63 52.97
C GLN A 53 19.50 -4.92 51.65
N LEU A 54 20.75 -4.51 51.45
CA LEU A 54 21.20 -3.88 50.22
C LEU A 54 21.19 -4.87 49.04
N ALA A 55 21.53 -6.13 49.27
CA ALA A 55 21.41 -7.19 48.27
C ALA A 55 19.95 -7.49 47.90
N GLU A 56 19.04 -7.51 48.88
CA GLU A 56 17.61 -7.69 48.63
C GLU A 56 17.00 -6.51 47.86
N LEU A 57 17.37 -5.28 48.21
CA LEU A 57 16.93 -4.08 47.49
C LEU A 57 17.41 -4.09 46.04
N LYS A 58 18.67 -4.47 45.79
CA LYS A 58 19.20 -4.62 44.42
C LYS A 58 18.42 -5.67 43.62
N ARG A 59 18.09 -6.82 44.21
CA ARG A 59 17.27 -7.84 43.54
C ARG A 59 15.88 -7.32 43.18
N LYS A 60 15.25 -6.55 44.09
CA LYS A 60 13.94 -5.92 43.84
C LYS A 60 14.04 -4.85 42.75
N GLN A 61 15.12 -4.06 42.73
CA GLN A 61 15.38 -3.09 41.67
C GLN A 61 15.51 -3.78 40.30
N ASP A 62 16.33 -4.83 40.20
CA ASP A 62 16.53 -5.55 38.95
C ASP A 62 15.20 -6.13 38.41
N GLU A 63 14.33 -6.62 39.29
CA GLU A 63 13.01 -7.12 38.90
C GLU A 63 12.11 -5.99 38.39
N LEU A 64 12.10 -4.85 39.08
CA LEU A 64 11.33 -3.67 38.66
C LEU A 64 11.81 -3.12 37.30
N GLU A 65 13.12 -3.16 37.05
CA GLU A 65 13.71 -2.76 35.77
C GLU A 65 13.29 -3.71 34.63
N ARG A 66 13.19 -5.02 34.89
CA ARG A 66 12.63 -5.99 33.92
C ARG A 66 11.16 -5.74 33.64
N GLU A 67 10.36 -5.50 34.67
CA GLU A 67 8.95 -5.18 34.52
C GLU A 67 8.76 -3.89 33.72
N ARG A 68 9.55 -2.85 34.02
CA ARG A 68 9.54 -1.60 33.24
C ARG A 68 9.91 -1.83 31.78
N ALA A 69 10.96 -2.58 31.50
CA ALA A 69 11.35 -2.89 30.12
C ALA A 69 10.20 -3.61 29.37
N GLY A 70 9.50 -4.54 30.03
CA GLY A 70 8.33 -5.21 29.48
C GLY A 70 7.17 -4.26 29.18
N LEU A 71 6.86 -3.33 30.09
CA LEU A 71 5.81 -2.33 29.90
C LEU A 71 6.15 -1.32 28.80
N GLU A 72 7.41 -0.90 28.70
CA GLU A 72 7.88 -0.01 27.64
C GLU A 72 7.78 -0.68 26.27
N GLU A 73 8.15 -1.95 26.15
CA GLU A 73 7.99 -2.69 24.91
C GLU A 73 6.52 -2.90 24.53
N ALA A 74 5.65 -3.21 25.51
CA ALA A 74 4.21 -3.29 25.28
C ALA A 74 3.62 -1.95 24.81
N ARG A 75 4.07 -0.83 25.40
CA ARG A 75 3.69 0.52 24.98
C ARG A 75 4.12 0.80 23.54
N ARG A 76 5.35 0.44 23.18
CA ARG A 76 5.87 0.59 21.81
C ARG A 76 5.01 -0.21 20.81
N ARG A 77 4.76 -1.49 21.07
CA ARG A 77 3.91 -2.34 20.22
C ARG A 77 2.49 -1.78 20.07
N ARG A 78 1.94 -1.17 21.11
CA ARG A 78 0.61 -0.54 21.06
C ARG A 78 0.57 0.67 20.13
N VAL A 79 1.61 1.50 20.15
CA VAL A 79 1.72 2.64 19.22
C VAL A 79 1.86 2.13 17.78
N GLU A 80 2.75 1.16 17.54
CA GLU A 80 2.92 0.55 16.22
C GLU A 80 1.61 -0.05 15.68
N LEU A 81 0.83 -0.73 16.54
CA LEU A 81 -0.48 -1.26 16.19
C LEU A 81 -1.48 -0.14 15.83
N GLN A 82 -1.53 0.93 16.62
CA GLN A 82 -2.45 2.05 16.37
C GLN A 82 -2.14 2.75 15.07
N THR A 83 -0.87 3.08 14.83
CA THR A 83 -0.41 3.69 13.58
C THR A 83 -0.68 2.78 12.39
N GLY A 84 -0.28 1.50 12.46
CA GLY A 84 -0.53 0.55 11.37
C GLY A 84 -2.02 0.34 11.09
N ARG A 85 -2.88 0.37 12.12
CA ARG A 85 -4.34 0.29 11.96
C ARG A 85 -4.90 1.51 11.24
N GLU A 86 -4.48 2.72 11.60
CA GLU A 86 -4.94 3.96 10.95
C GLU A 86 -4.49 4.02 9.48
N GLU A 87 -3.24 3.67 9.22
CA GLU A 87 -2.69 3.55 7.86
C GLU A 87 -3.49 2.55 7.03
N MET A 88 -3.72 1.34 7.55
CA MET A 88 -4.50 0.31 6.85
C MET A 88 -5.96 0.68 6.65
N LEU A 89 -6.61 1.31 7.63
CA LEU A 89 -7.97 1.81 7.43
C LEU A 89 -8.05 2.81 6.28
N HIS A 90 -7.10 3.74 6.20
CA HIS A 90 -7.06 4.73 5.12
C HIS A 90 -6.79 4.10 3.75
N HIS A 91 -5.81 3.18 3.68
CA HIS A 91 -5.48 2.49 2.44
C HIS A 91 -6.62 1.60 1.95
N LEU A 92 -7.25 0.84 2.84
CA LEU A 92 -8.38 -0.02 2.52
C LEU A 92 -9.60 0.78 2.11
N ALA A 93 -9.94 1.86 2.84
CA ALA A 93 -11.07 2.72 2.49
C ALA A 93 -10.91 3.33 1.09
N ARG A 94 -9.72 3.87 0.79
CA ARG A 94 -9.42 4.42 -0.54
C ARG A 94 -9.42 3.34 -1.62
N GLY A 95 -8.80 2.19 -1.34
CA GLY A 95 -8.72 1.07 -2.27
C GLY A 95 -10.09 0.52 -2.64
N LEU A 96 -11.00 0.43 -1.65
CA LEU A 96 -12.38 -0.01 -1.86
C LEU A 96 -13.11 0.92 -2.83
N VAL A 97 -13.06 2.24 -2.60
CA VAL A 97 -13.73 3.23 -3.46
C VAL A 97 -13.21 3.16 -4.91
N LEU A 98 -11.89 3.07 -5.09
CA LEU A 98 -11.29 2.96 -6.43
C LEU A 98 -11.69 1.66 -7.13
N LEU A 99 -11.75 0.55 -6.38
CA LEU A 99 -12.13 -0.74 -6.92
C LEU A 99 -13.61 -0.75 -7.33
N GLU A 100 -14.51 -0.23 -6.49
CA GLU A 100 -15.93 -0.10 -6.78
C GLU A 100 -16.18 0.78 -8.02
N GLU A 101 -15.48 1.91 -8.14
CA GLU A 101 -15.56 2.76 -9.33
C GLU A 101 -15.10 2.01 -10.58
N SER A 102 -13.98 1.28 -10.49
CA SER A 102 -13.46 0.48 -11.59
C SER A 102 -14.40 -0.66 -12.00
N GLU A 103 -15.06 -1.30 -11.03
CA GLU A 103 -16.03 -2.35 -11.26
C GLU A 103 -17.26 -1.79 -12.00
N LEU A 104 -17.81 -0.69 -11.52
CA LEU A 104 -18.96 -0.04 -12.16
C LEU A 104 -18.62 0.45 -13.57
N LYS A 105 -17.41 1.00 -13.77
CA LYS A 105 -16.93 1.37 -15.10
C LYS A 105 -16.85 0.15 -16.01
N SER A 106 -16.23 -0.94 -15.55
CA SER A 106 -16.12 -2.18 -16.32
C SER A 106 -17.49 -2.75 -16.69
N ARG A 107 -18.46 -2.73 -15.77
CA ARG A 107 -19.85 -3.16 -16.05
C ARG A 107 -20.50 -2.30 -17.13
N ARG A 108 -20.39 -0.97 -17.05
CA ARG A 108 -20.92 -0.06 -18.09
C ARG A 108 -20.23 -0.28 -19.44
N ASP A 109 -18.91 -0.46 -19.45
CA ASP A 109 -18.15 -0.74 -20.67
C ASP A 109 -18.60 -2.06 -21.30
N ALA A 110 -18.84 -3.10 -20.49
CA ALA A 110 -19.37 -4.39 -20.95
C ALA A 110 -20.79 -4.26 -21.54
N GLU A 111 -21.68 -3.50 -20.91
CA GLU A 111 -23.02 -3.23 -21.44
C GLU A 111 -22.96 -2.47 -22.78
N GLN A 112 -22.08 -1.48 -22.89
CA GLN A 112 -21.87 -0.75 -24.12
C GLN A 112 -21.29 -1.65 -25.22
N MET A 113 -20.35 -2.54 -24.88
CA MET A 113 -19.79 -3.51 -25.81
C MET A 113 -20.87 -4.50 -26.27
N ALA A 114 -21.74 -4.95 -25.38
CA ALA A 114 -22.89 -5.81 -25.73
C ALA A 114 -23.82 -5.13 -26.75
N LYS A 115 -24.10 -3.83 -26.59
CA LYS A 115 -24.88 -3.04 -27.57
C LYS A 115 -24.20 -2.96 -28.93
N SER A 116 -22.89 -2.73 -28.97
CA SER A 116 -22.13 -2.75 -30.23
C SER A 116 -22.12 -4.15 -30.86
N LEU A 117 -21.99 -5.21 -30.07
CA LEU A 117 -22.07 -6.58 -30.57
C LEU A 117 -23.44 -6.91 -31.17
N THR A 118 -24.54 -6.44 -30.57
CA THR A 118 -25.88 -6.63 -31.17
C THR A 118 -26.00 -5.90 -32.50
N GLY A 119 -25.56 -4.64 -32.59
CA GLY A 119 -25.60 -3.86 -33.83
C GLY A 119 -24.75 -4.49 -34.94
N LEU A 120 -23.53 -4.94 -34.61
CA LEU A 120 -22.65 -5.64 -35.55
C LEU A 120 -23.21 -6.99 -36.02
N ARG A 121 -23.88 -7.76 -35.14
CA ARG A 121 -24.54 -9.00 -35.54
C ARG A 121 -25.72 -8.76 -36.47
N GLU A 122 -26.52 -7.74 -36.19
CA GLU A 122 -27.65 -7.36 -37.04
C GLU A 122 -27.19 -6.89 -38.42
N SER A 123 -26.15 -6.04 -38.48
CA SER A 123 -25.60 -5.58 -39.76
C SER A 123 -24.96 -6.73 -40.55
N LEU A 124 -24.25 -7.64 -39.89
CA LEU A 124 -23.72 -8.86 -40.50
C LEU A 124 -24.84 -9.73 -41.08
N ALA A 125 -25.93 -9.96 -40.34
CA ALA A 125 -27.06 -10.74 -40.83
C ALA A 125 -27.71 -10.10 -42.06
N LYS A 126 -27.86 -8.77 -42.08
CA LYS A 126 -28.40 -8.03 -43.24
C LYS A 126 -27.51 -8.16 -44.47
N VAL A 127 -26.19 -8.10 -44.31
CA VAL A 127 -25.23 -8.28 -45.41
C VAL A 127 -25.24 -9.72 -45.90
N GLN A 128 -25.29 -10.71 -45.01
CA GLN A 128 -25.36 -12.13 -45.38
C GLN A 128 -26.68 -12.51 -46.07
N ALA A 129 -27.77 -11.80 -45.78
CA ALA A 129 -29.06 -12.03 -46.42
C ALA A 129 -29.14 -11.48 -47.86
N VAL A 130 -28.14 -10.72 -48.32
CA VAL A 130 -28.06 -10.25 -49.70
C VAL A 130 -27.78 -11.44 -50.61
N ASN A 131 -28.75 -11.79 -51.45
CA ASN A 131 -28.64 -12.86 -52.42
C ASN A 131 -29.03 -12.38 -53.82
N GLU A 132 -28.03 -12.05 -54.63
CA GLU A 132 -28.20 -11.52 -55.99
C GLU A 132 -28.88 -12.52 -56.93
N ASP A 133 -28.69 -13.82 -56.72
CA ASP A 133 -29.26 -14.88 -57.57
C ASP A 133 -30.79 -14.97 -57.46
N SER A 134 -31.36 -14.40 -56.40
CA SER A 134 -32.81 -14.40 -56.16
C SER A 134 -33.56 -13.24 -56.82
N TRP A 135 -32.83 -12.27 -57.41
CA TRP A 135 -33.42 -11.03 -57.89
C TRP A 135 -34.06 -11.19 -59.28
N GLY A 136 -35.29 -10.72 -59.42
CA GLY A 136 -36.00 -10.67 -60.70
C GLY A 136 -35.66 -9.39 -61.48
N GLY A 137 -35.77 -9.42 -62.81
CA GLY A 137 -35.48 -8.26 -63.66
C GLY A 137 -36.33 -7.02 -63.34
N GLU A 138 -37.58 -7.21 -62.89
CA GLU A 138 -38.48 -6.11 -62.49
C GLU A 138 -38.13 -5.54 -61.10
N THR A 139 -37.55 -6.34 -60.19
CA THR A 139 -37.19 -5.94 -58.82
C THR A 139 -35.73 -5.54 -58.68
N TYR A 140 -34.90 -5.81 -59.69
CA TYR A 140 -33.45 -5.64 -59.66
C TYR A 140 -32.99 -4.28 -59.11
N ASN A 141 -33.51 -3.18 -59.65
CA ASN A 141 -33.09 -1.84 -59.21
C ASN A 141 -33.47 -1.56 -57.73
N VAL A 142 -34.60 -2.08 -57.27
CA VAL A 142 -35.07 -1.91 -55.89
C VAL A 142 -34.23 -2.74 -54.93
N GLU A 143 -33.95 -3.99 -55.29
CA GLU A 143 -33.14 -4.92 -54.48
C GLU A 143 -31.68 -4.48 -54.44
N LEU A 144 -31.12 -4.01 -55.56
CA LEU A 144 -29.79 -3.42 -55.62
C LEU A 144 -29.66 -2.20 -54.69
N THR A 145 -30.63 -1.27 -54.73
CA THR A 145 -30.62 -0.10 -53.85
C THR A 145 -30.71 -0.51 -52.37
N ARG A 146 -31.55 -1.51 -52.06
CA ARG A 146 -31.68 -2.07 -50.70
C ARG A 146 -30.37 -2.72 -50.23
N ALA A 147 -29.72 -3.52 -51.07
CA ALA A 147 -28.45 -4.17 -50.76
C ALA A 147 -27.33 -3.16 -50.53
N LEU A 148 -27.21 -2.14 -51.39
CA LEU A 148 -26.25 -1.04 -51.21
C LEU A 148 -26.49 -0.29 -49.89
N THR A 149 -27.74 -0.03 -49.55
CA THR A 149 -28.10 0.61 -48.27
C THR A 149 -27.72 -0.26 -47.07
N ALA A 150 -27.94 -1.58 -47.15
CA ALA A 150 -27.55 -2.52 -46.10
C ALA A 150 -26.03 -2.55 -45.89
N ILE A 151 -25.25 -2.54 -46.99
CA ILE A 151 -23.79 -2.48 -46.95
C ILE A 151 -23.30 -1.17 -46.33
N GLU A 152 -23.88 -0.03 -46.71
CA GLU A 152 -23.46 1.26 -46.15
C GLU A 152 -23.78 1.37 -44.66
N ASN A 153 -24.96 0.91 -44.24
CA ASN A 153 -25.31 0.82 -42.82
C ASN A 153 -24.31 -0.08 -42.06
N ALA A 154 -23.91 -1.21 -42.64
CA ALA A 154 -22.92 -2.09 -42.01
C ALA A 154 -21.54 -1.42 -41.88
N ARG A 155 -21.12 -0.63 -42.88
CA ARG A 155 -19.88 0.16 -42.80
C ARG A 155 -19.92 1.22 -41.71
N MET A 156 -21.04 1.93 -41.58
CA MET A 156 -21.23 2.92 -40.52
C MET A 156 -21.13 2.27 -39.13
N GLU A 157 -21.83 1.15 -38.91
CA GLU A 157 -21.77 0.40 -37.65
C GLU A 157 -20.36 -0.13 -37.35
N TRP A 158 -19.68 -0.67 -38.36
CA TRP A 158 -18.29 -1.16 -38.21
C TRP A 158 -17.32 -0.05 -37.84
N ASN A 159 -17.38 1.08 -38.55
CA ASN A 159 -16.50 2.22 -38.28
C ASN A 159 -16.78 2.83 -36.90
N GLY A 160 -18.06 2.98 -36.53
CA GLY A 160 -18.46 3.44 -35.20
C GLY A 160 -17.95 2.51 -34.09
N ALA A 161 -18.05 1.20 -34.29
CA ALA A 161 -17.52 0.21 -33.36
C ALA A 161 -15.99 0.28 -33.25
N ARG A 162 -15.25 0.43 -34.37
CA ARG A 162 -13.78 0.55 -34.34
C ARG A 162 -13.29 1.78 -33.59
N LEU A 163 -13.91 2.94 -33.82
CA LEU A 163 -13.56 4.16 -33.09
C LEU A 163 -13.75 4.00 -31.58
N LYS A 164 -14.76 3.23 -31.17
CA LYS A 164 -15.10 3.02 -29.76
C LYS A 164 -14.29 1.89 -29.10
N TRP A 165 -13.93 0.86 -29.86
CA TRP A 165 -13.34 -0.38 -29.34
C TRP A 165 -11.99 -0.67 -30.01
N PRO A 166 -10.86 -0.23 -29.40
CA PRO A 166 -9.52 -0.40 -29.97
C PRO A 166 -9.12 -1.87 -30.21
N VAL A 167 -9.78 -2.83 -29.54
CA VAL A 167 -9.57 -4.27 -29.77
C VAL A 167 -9.84 -4.69 -31.22
N LEU A 168 -10.70 -3.95 -31.93
CA LEU A 168 -11.03 -4.21 -33.34
C LEU A 168 -9.90 -3.77 -34.30
N ASP A 169 -8.99 -2.89 -33.86
CA ASP A 169 -7.85 -2.47 -34.69
C ASP A 169 -6.71 -3.50 -34.72
N GLY A 170 -6.60 -4.36 -33.69
CA GLY A 170 -5.59 -5.42 -33.59
C GLY A 170 -5.95 -6.73 -34.32
N ALA A 171 -7.23 -6.95 -34.63
CA ALA A 171 -7.69 -8.17 -35.30
C ALA A 171 -7.21 -8.30 -36.75
N LEU A 172 -6.87 -7.18 -37.41
CA LEU A 172 -6.29 -7.18 -38.76
C LEU A 172 -4.81 -7.63 -38.78
N SER A 173 -4.10 -7.65 -37.64
CA SER A 173 -2.72 -8.15 -37.56
C SER A 173 -2.61 -9.65 -37.31
N THR A 174 -3.70 -10.31 -36.89
CA THR A 174 -3.66 -11.77 -36.58
C THR A 174 -4.11 -12.63 -37.78
N ALA A 175 -4.79 -12.05 -38.77
CA ALA A 175 -5.23 -12.77 -39.98
C ALA A 175 -4.12 -12.95 -41.04
N LEU A 176 -3.01 -12.20 -40.96
CA LEU A 176 -1.82 -12.39 -41.78
C LEU A 176 -0.62 -12.77 -40.89
N GLY A 177 -0.55 -14.05 -40.52
CA GLY A 177 0.70 -14.70 -40.11
C GLY A 177 1.42 -14.12 -38.89
N SER A 178 0.99 -14.50 -37.69
CA SER A 178 1.97 -14.77 -36.64
C SER A 178 1.39 -15.69 -35.57
N THR A 179 1.81 -16.95 -35.63
CA THR A 179 1.88 -17.81 -34.45
C THR A 179 2.90 -17.19 -33.48
N ALA A 180 2.41 -16.48 -32.47
CA ALA A 180 3.17 -16.15 -31.27
C ALA A 180 2.38 -16.66 -30.05
N PRO A 181 3.06 -17.24 -29.03
CA PRO A 181 2.41 -17.96 -27.96
C PRO A 181 1.68 -17.01 -27.03
N ALA A 182 0.56 -17.50 -26.50
CA ALA A 182 -0.23 -16.83 -25.48
C ALA A 182 0.63 -16.47 -24.24
N GLY A 183 0.95 -15.19 -24.10
CA GLY A 183 1.38 -14.57 -22.85
C GLY A 183 0.21 -13.80 -22.21
N PRO A 184 0.22 -13.59 -20.88
CA PRO A 184 -0.92 -13.02 -20.18
C PRO A 184 -1.15 -11.58 -20.64
N ALA A 185 -2.40 -11.30 -21.03
CA ALA A 185 -2.85 -9.99 -21.48
C ALA A 185 -2.47 -8.90 -20.47
N LYS A 186 -1.56 -8.01 -20.86
CA LYS A 186 -1.24 -6.80 -20.10
C LYS A 186 -1.99 -5.61 -20.69
N ILE A 187 -2.85 -5.11 -19.82
CA ILE A 187 -3.60 -3.86 -19.82
C ILE A 187 -2.84 -2.72 -20.52
N GLN A 188 -3.55 -2.06 -21.43
CA GLN A 188 -3.16 -0.83 -22.10
C GLN A 188 -2.69 0.22 -21.09
N GLY A 189 -1.38 0.45 -21.08
CA GLY A 189 -0.75 1.51 -20.32
C GLY A 189 0.57 1.85 -20.97
N HIS A 190 0.62 3.02 -21.60
CA HIS A 190 1.83 3.79 -21.89
C HIS A 190 2.78 3.26 -22.95
N PHE A 191 3.32 4.22 -23.69
CA PHE A 191 4.56 4.21 -24.49
C PHE A 191 5.80 3.64 -23.75
N LEU A 192 5.64 3.22 -22.49
CA LEU A 192 6.64 2.69 -21.57
C LEU A 192 6.26 1.33 -20.94
N GLY A 193 5.02 0.85 -21.10
CA GLY A 193 4.52 -0.31 -20.34
C GLY A 193 4.73 -1.68 -21.01
N ALA A 194 5.07 -1.70 -22.30
CA ALA A 194 5.27 -2.93 -23.06
C ALA A 194 6.75 -3.32 -23.25
N GLN A 195 7.71 -2.49 -22.81
CA GLN A 195 9.12 -2.78 -23.02
C GLN A 195 9.69 -3.61 -21.86
N SER A 196 10.35 -4.71 -22.22
CA SER A 196 11.07 -5.55 -21.28
C SER A 196 12.19 -4.74 -20.58
N PHE A 197 12.56 -5.12 -19.35
CA PHE A 197 13.64 -4.48 -18.61
C PHE A 197 14.93 -4.37 -19.45
N GLY A 198 15.22 -5.37 -20.29
CA GLY A 198 16.36 -5.35 -21.21
C GLY A 198 16.26 -4.31 -22.33
N GLU A 199 15.06 -4.06 -22.87
CA GLU A 199 14.82 -3.02 -23.89
C GLU A 199 14.93 -1.62 -23.28
N LEU A 200 14.41 -1.42 -22.07
CA LEU A 200 14.56 -0.17 -21.31
C LEU A 200 16.04 0.11 -20.99
N CYS A 201 16.80 -0.90 -20.58
CA CYS A 201 18.25 -0.78 -20.38
C CYS A 201 18.98 -0.44 -21.68
N ARG A 202 18.64 -1.07 -22.81
CA ARG A 202 19.23 -0.76 -24.12
C ARG A 202 18.93 0.67 -24.57
N LEU A 203 17.70 1.14 -24.36
CA LEU A 203 17.30 2.51 -24.68
C LEU A 203 18.05 3.53 -23.80
N GLY A 204 18.19 3.23 -22.50
CA GLY A 204 18.97 4.04 -21.56
C GLY A 204 20.46 4.09 -21.94
N PHE A 205 21.06 2.97 -22.31
CA PHE A 205 22.44 2.92 -22.81
C PHE A 205 22.61 3.67 -24.13
N ALA A 206 21.70 3.49 -25.09
CA ALA A 206 21.75 4.18 -26.38
C ALA A 206 21.65 5.70 -26.22
N LEU A 207 20.85 6.20 -25.28
CA LEU A 207 20.67 7.63 -25.02
C LEU A 207 21.87 8.25 -24.29
N THR A 208 22.52 7.51 -23.38
CA THR A 208 23.63 8.02 -22.56
C THR A 208 25.01 7.82 -23.18
N TRP A 209 25.14 6.92 -24.15
CA TRP A 209 26.40 6.63 -24.84
C TRP A 209 27.05 7.83 -25.54
N PRO A 210 26.33 8.68 -26.30
CA PRO A 210 26.94 9.84 -26.96
C PRO A 210 27.51 10.87 -25.97
N VAL A 211 26.83 11.05 -24.83
CA VAL A 211 27.27 11.95 -23.76
C VAL A 211 28.53 11.43 -23.08
N ALA A 212 28.57 10.12 -22.78
CA ALA A 212 29.74 9.49 -22.19
C ALA A 212 30.98 9.61 -23.09
N VAL A 213 30.82 9.40 -24.40
CA VAL A 213 31.91 9.56 -25.38
C VAL A 213 32.39 11.01 -25.44
N ALA A 214 31.46 11.99 -25.45
CA ALA A 214 31.82 13.40 -25.45
C ALA A 214 32.60 13.83 -24.18
N VAL A 215 32.20 13.33 -23.01
CA VAL A 215 32.89 13.60 -21.73
C VAL A 215 34.30 12.98 -21.73
N LEU A 216 34.46 11.75 -22.21
CA LEU A 216 35.77 11.10 -22.30
C LEU A 216 36.72 11.81 -23.28
N LEU A 217 36.21 12.22 -24.45
CA LEU A 217 36.99 13.02 -25.40
C LEU A 217 37.40 14.37 -24.81
N GLY A 218 36.47 15.06 -24.13
CA GLY A 218 36.77 16.33 -23.46
C GLY A 218 37.81 16.19 -22.35
N ALA A 219 37.72 15.14 -21.54
CA ALA A 219 38.70 14.85 -20.49
C ALA A 219 40.08 14.51 -21.07
N ALA A 220 40.14 13.71 -22.15
CA ALA A 220 41.39 13.39 -22.83
C ALA A 220 42.07 14.64 -23.41
N LEU A 221 41.29 15.53 -24.03
CA LEU A 221 41.77 16.81 -24.58
C LEU A 221 42.29 17.73 -23.46
N MET A 222 41.60 17.78 -22.32
CA MET A 222 42.00 18.56 -21.16
C MET A 222 43.28 18.05 -20.51
N VAL A 223 43.49 16.73 -20.46
CA VAL A 223 44.74 16.11 -20.01
C VAL A 223 45.89 16.35 -20.99
N LEU A 224 45.62 16.34 -22.31
CA LEU A 224 46.63 16.65 -23.33
C LEU A 224 47.06 18.12 -23.32
N LEU A 225 46.13 19.05 -23.06
CA LEU A 225 46.40 20.49 -22.94
C LEU A 225 47.08 20.87 -21.61
N ARG A 226 47.04 19.99 -20.61
CA ARG A 226 47.70 20.16 -19.30
C ARG A 226 49.10 19.53 -19.21
N ARG A 227 49.53 18.81 -20.26
CA ARG A 227 50.91 18.30 -20.41
C ARG A 227 51.71 19.23 -21.30
#